data_AF-X1UPY0-F1
#
_entry.id   AF-X1UPY0-F1
#
_cell.length_a   1.000
_cell.length_b   1.000
_cell.length_c   1.000
_cell.angle_alpha   90.00
_cell.angle_beta   90.00
_cell.angle_gamma   90.00
#
_symmetry.space_group_name_H-M   'P 1'
#
loop_
_entity.id
_entity.type
_entity.pdbx_description
1 polymer ?
#
loop_
_entity_poly.entity_id
_entity_poly.type
_entity_poly.pdbx_seq_one_letter_code
_entity_poly.pdbx_strand_id
1 'polypeptide(L)' 'MNKGEVKLDLTTEDRANGFSIVADDSHNITLLKWGKPVAWFSAVLPREALSQLLELIKFCERKKDAKPGSGLPQS' A
#
# COMPACT_ATOMS: atom_id res chain seq x y z
N MET A 1 18.12 10.56 -21.31
CA MET A 1 17.75 10.93 -19.93
C MET A 1 16.24 10.88 -19.80
N ASN A 2 15.75 10.06 -18.86
CA ASN A 2 14.54 10.22 -18.04
C ASN A 2 14.30 8.85 -17.36
N LYS A 3 15.02 8.60 -16.26
CA LYS A 3 14.65 7.53 -15.32
C LYS A 3 13.29 7.94 -14.76
N GLY A 4 12.22 7.32 -15.25
CA GLY A 4 10.87 7.53 -14.74
C GLY A 4 10.79 6.99 -13.33
N GLU A 5 11.19 7.79 -12.34
CA GLU A 5 10.73 7.58 -10.96
C GLU A 5 9.21 7.65 -11.00
N VAL A 6 8.55 6.49 -10.91
CA VAL A 6 7.13 6.42 -10.60
C VAL A 6 6.99 6.90 -9.16
N LYS A 7 6.92 8.22 -8.98
CA LYS A 7 6.59 8.83 -7.70
C LYS A 7 5.12 8.53 -7.45
N LEU A 8 4.83 7.38 -6.86
CA LEU A 8 3.55 7.19 -6.20
C LEU A 8 3.55 8.09 -4.97
N ASP A 9 2.73 9.13 -5.00
CA ASP A 9 2.63 10.09 -3.91
C ASP A 9 1.89 9.45 -2.73
N LEU A 10 2.63 8.72 -1.90
CA LEU A 10 2.16 8.34 -0.56
C LEU A 10 1.87 9.62 0.23
N THR A 11 0.66 9.72 0.75
CA THR A 11 0.28 10.82 1.65
C THR A 11 1.10 10.78 2.94
N THR A 12 1.14 11.90 3.68
CA THR A 12 1.79 11.94 5.00
C THR A 12 1.20 10.90 5.96
N GLU A 13 -0.12 10.68 5.90
CA GLU A 13 -0.81 9.65 6.69
C GLU A 13 -0.33 8.23 6.33
N ASP A 14 -0.13 7.95 5.05
CA ASP A 14 0.36 6.63 4.61
C ASP A 14 1.75 6.32 5.16
N ARG A 15 2.63 7.32 5.11
CA ARG A 15 3.98 7.20 5.64
C ARG A 15 3.96 7.04 7.16
N ALA A 16 3.09 7.78 7.86
CA ALA A 16 2.89 7.62 9.31
C ALA A 16 2.37 6.23 9.68
N ASN A 17 1.57 5.62 8.81
CA ASN A 17 1.09 4.23 8.95
C ASN A 17 2.11 3.17 8.48
N GLY A 18 3.35 3.58 8.20
CA GLY A 18 4.45 2.68 7.86
C GLY A 18 4.47 2.21 6.41
N PHE A 19 3.66 2.79 5.52
CA PHE A 19 3.72 2.47 4.10
C PHE A 19 4.93 3.11 3.43
N SER A 20 5.60 2.35 2.58
CA SER A 20 6.69 2.82 1.72
C SER A 20 6.70 2.06 0.39
N ILE A 21 7.25 2.68 -0.63
CA ILE A 21 7.34 2.10 -1.98
C ILE A 21 8.80 2.05 -2.37
N VAL A 22 9.23 0.89 -2.85
CA VAL A 22 10.57 0.68 -3.40
C VAL A 22 10.44 0.20 -4.84
N ALA A 23 11.31 0.69 -5.71
CA ALA A 23 11.45 0.22 -7.08
C ALA A 23 12.83 -0.44 -7.23
N ASP A 24 12.88 -1.58 -7.91
CA ASP A 24 14.15 -2.22 -8.26
C ASP A 24 14.67 -1.77 -9.65
N ASP A 25 15.87 -2.23 -10.01
CA ASP A 25 16.51 -1.92 -11.29
C ASP A 25 15.74 -2.48 -12.51
N SER A 26 14.82 -3.42 -12.28
CA SER A 26 13.93 -3.99 -13.29
C SER A 26 12.57 -3.26 -13.36
N HIS A 27 12.45 -2.11 -12.70
CA HIS A 27 11.21 -1.32 -12.59
C HIS A 27 10.06 -2.04 -11.89
N ASN A 28 10.34 -3.09 -11.12
CA ASN A 28 9.31 -3.70 -10.30
C ASN A 28 9.04 -2.82 -9.09
N ILE A 29 7.77 -2.60 -8.78
CA ILE A 29 7.33 -1.78 -7.66
C ILE A 29 6.92 -2.71 -6.52
N THR A 30 7.51 -2.52 -5.34
CA THR A 30 7.10 -3.22 -4.13
C THR A 30 6.50 -2.22 -3.14
N LEU A 31 5.28 -2.49 -2.70
CA LEU A 31 4.68 -1.78 -1.57
C LEU A 31 5.05 -2.51 -0.27
N LEU A 32 5.59 -1.77 0.67
CA LEU A 32 5.98 -2.24 1.99
C LEU A 32 5.05 -1.63 3.06
N LYS A 33 4.78 -2.39 4.12
CA LYS A 33 4.21 -1.89 5.39
C LYS A 33 5.16 -2.25 6.52
N TRP A 34 5.67 -1.24 7.24
CA TRP A 34 6.69 -1.39 8.28
C TRP A 34 7.92 -2.20 7.82
N GLY A 35 8.36 -1.95 6.58
CA GLY A 35 9.50 -2.62 5.96
C GLY A 35 9.23 -4.05 5.44
N LYS A 36 8.02 -4.58 5.61
CA LYS A 36 7.63 -5.90 5.10
C LYS A 36 6.85 -5.78 3.78
N PRO A 37 7.14 -6.62 2.77
CA PRO A 37 6.40 -6.59 1.51
C PRO A 37 4.94 -7.01 1.71
N VAL A 38 4.03 -6.18 1.20
CA VAL A 38 2.58 -6.45 1.20
C VAL A 38 2.02 -6.60 -0.20
N ALA A 39 2.67 -6.01 -1.21
CA ALA A 39 2.34 -6.23 -2.61
C ALA A 39 3.55 -6.00 -3.52
N TRP A 40 3.58 -6.69 -4.65
CA TRP A 40 4.63 -6.62 -5.65
C TRP A 40 4.02 -6.51 -7.05
N PHE A 41 4.60 -5.65 -7.89
CA PHE A 41 4.12 -5.35 -9.23
C PHE A 41 5.27 -5.43 -10.22
N SER A 42 5.16 -6.33 -11.19
CA SER A 42 6.20 -6.58 -12.20
C SER A 42 6.02 -5.78 -13.50
N ALA A 43 5.00 -4.92 -13.55
CA ALA A 43 4.66 -4.15 -14.73
C ALA A 43 4.69 -2.66 -14.41
N VAL A 44 5.05 -1.87 -15.42
CA VAL A 44 4.82 -0.43 -15.42
C VAL A 44 3.31 -0.21 -15.42
N LEU A 45 2.72 -0.23 -14.23
CA LEU A 45 1.33 0.09 -14.04
C LEU A 45 1.17 1.61 -14.17
N PRO A 46 0.10 2.07 -14.84
CA PRO A 46 -0.22 3.49 -14.83
C PRO A 46 -0.44 3.95 -13.38
N ARG A 47 -0.10 5.21 -13.09
CA ARG A 47 -0.17 5.81 -11.75
C ARG A 47 -1.56 5.61 -11.12
N GLU A 48 -2.60 5.69 -11.93
CA GLU A 48 -4.00 5.54 -11.53
C GLU A 48 -4.28 4.12 -11.01
N ALA A 49 -3.78 3.09 -11.70
CA ALA A 49 -3.94 1.71 -11.28
C ALA A 49 -3.20 1.43 -9.96
N LEU A 50 -2.01 2.02 -9.79
CA LEU A 50 -1.24 1.91 -8.55
C LEU A 50 -1.94 2.60 -7.38
N SER A 51 -2.57 3.76 -7.60
CA SER A 51 -3.38 4.46 -6.58
C SER A 51 -4.58 3.63 -6.14
N GLN A 52 -5.36 3.09 -7.09
CA GLN A 52 -6.52 2.25 -6.77
C GLN A 52 -6.12 0.98 -6.00
N LEU A 53 -4.97 0.42 -6.34
CA LEU A 53 -4.44 -0.78 -5.69
C LEU A 53 -3.96 -0.49 -4.27
N LEU A 54 -3.33 0.67 -4.06
CA LEU A 54 -2.99 1.15 -2.72
C LEU A 54 -4.25 1.33 -1.86
N GLU A 55 -5.33 1.89 -2.41
CA GLU A 55 -6.61 2.01 -1.70
C GLU A 55 -7.21 0.65 -1.32
N LEU A 56 -7.14 -0.34 -2.22
CA LEU A 56 -7.59 -1.71 -1.96
C LEU A 56 -6.79 -2.36 -0.82
N ILE A 57 -5.47 -2.20 -0.83
CA ILE A 57 -4.59 -2.75 0.21
C ILE A 57 -4.90 -2.10 1.57
N LYS A 58 -5.05 -0.77 1.60
CA LYS A 58 -5.47 -0.04 2.82
C LYS A 58 -6.81 -0.55 3.36
N PHE A 59 -7.78 -0.79 2.48
CA PHE A 59 -9.09 -1.32 2.85
C PHE A 59 -8.99 -2.71 3.46
N CYS A 60 -8.22 -3.62 2.86
CA CYS A 60 -8.00 -4.96 3.38
C CYS A 60 -7.28 -4.97 4.73
N GLU A 61 -6.30 -4.08 4.93
CA GLU A 61 -5.59 -3.95 6.21
C GLU A 61 -6.53 -3.44 7.31
N ARG A 62 -7.32 -2.38 7.05
CA ARG A 62 -8.34 -1.92 8.00
C ARG A 62 -9.33 -3.01 8.40
N LYS A 63 -9.70 -3.89 7.47
CA LYS A 63 -10.57 -5.03 7.74
C LYS A 63 -9.92 -6.12 8.60
N LYS A 64 -8.60 -6.31 8.53
CA LYS A 64 -7.89 -7.24 9.43
C LYS A 64 -7.80 -6.71 10.86
N ASP A 65 -7.63 -5.39 11.02
CA ASP A 65 -7.57 -4.74 12.33
C ASP A 65 -8.96 -4.63 13.01
N ALA A 66 -10.04 -4.71 12.23
CA ALA A 66 -11.39 -4.89 12.75
C ALA A 66 -11.59 -6.32 13.26
N LYS A 67 -11.19 -6.59 14.51
CA LYS A 67 -11.57 -7.82 15.22
C LYS A 67 -13.09 -8.03 15.12
N PRO A 68 -13.57 -9.21 14.69
CA PRO A 68 -14.96 -9.60 14.95
C PRO A 68 -15.08 -9.89 16.45
N GLY A 69 -15.65 -8.97 17.24
CA GLY A 69 -16.01 -9.29 18.63
C GLY A 69 -15.91 -8.20 19.69
N SER A 70 -16.18 -6.93 19.39
CA SER A 70 -16.41 -5.94 20.45
C SER A 70 -17.73 -5.18 20.23
N GLY A 71 -18.81 -5.77 20.75
CA GLY A 71 -20.17 -5.22 20.82
C GLY A 71 -21.17 -6.38 20.74
N LEU A 72 -21.93 -6.77 21.76
CA LEU A 72 -22.39 -6.08 22.97
C LEU A 72 -22.47 -7.05 24.18
N PRO A 73 -22.45 -6.57 25.43
CA PRO A 73 -23.20 -7.19 26.51
C PRO A 73 -24.69 -6.88 26.33
N GLN A 74 -25.55 -7.90 26.25
CA GLN A 74 -26.99 -7.74 26.49
C GLN A 74 -27.30 -8.27 27.88
N SER A 75 -27.55 -7.34 28.80
CA SER A 75 -28.35 -7.57 30.01
C SER A 75 -29.83 -7.69 29.65
#